data_AF-A0A2E8ATY6-F1
#
_entry.id   AF-A0A2E8ATY6-F1
#
_cell.length_a   1.000
_cell.length_b   1.000
_cell.length_c   1.000
_cell.angle_alpha   90.00
_cell.angle_beta   90.00
_cell.angle_gamma   90.00
#
_symmetry.space_group_name_H-M   'P 1'
#
loop_
_entity.id
_entity.type
_entity.pdbx_description
1 polymer ?
#
loop_
_entity_poly.entity_id
_entity_poly.type
_entity_poly.pdbx_seq_one_letter_code
_entity_poly.pdbx_strand_id
1 'polypeptide(L)'
;MTVNDNERLKSLTSRRPTSYNSEPNGLYAFVLFVVNISAKLLSESTTMALPVSQVERPFSIGSAFFVMVFVAANLHASDDSSSGEDLWSLQPLRQVSPPAVTDSSWPISPVDLFVQSKFEQAAMRPSPPVDRITLLRRLTFDLIGQPPTPKETADYLHDPSPAANS
;
A
#
# COMPACT_ATOMS: atom_id res chain seq x y z
N MET A 1 -14.57 26.28 -38.71
CA MET A 1 -15.36 25.14 -38.20
C MET A 1 -14.43 24.30 -37.33
N THR A 2 -14.09 24.82 -36.15
CA THR A 2 -13.10 24.26 -35.22
C THR A 2 -13.85 23.50 -34.15
N VAL A 3 -13.94 22.18 -34.31
CA VAL A 3 -14.55 21.29 -33.33
C VAL A 3 -13.67 21.28 -32.08
N ASN A 4 -14.30 21.65 -30.97
CA ASN A 4 -13.77 21.82 -29.62
C ASN A 4 -13.23 20.45 -29.09
N ASP A 5 -11.91 20.28 -29.03
CA ASP A 5 -11.24 19.00 -28.69
C ASP A 5 -11.51 18.48 -27.25
N ASN A 6 -11.88 19.38 -26.35
CA ASN A 6 -12.41 19.16 -25.01
C ASN A 6 -13.76 18.40 -24.95
N GLU A 7 -14.55 18.35 -26.03
CA GLU A 7 -15.76 17.50 -26.07
C GLU A 7 -15.44 16.03 -26.39
N ARG A 8 -14.34 15.77 -27.11
CA ARG A 8 -13.85 14.40 -27.39
C ARG A 8 -13.29 13.70 -26.14
N LEU A 9 -12.73 14.47 -25.21
CA LEU A 9 -12.19 13.92 -23.98
C LEU A 9 -13.29 13.49 -23.00
N LYS A 10 -14.45 14.17 -23.02
CA LYS A 10 -15.61 13.81 -22.18
C LYS A 10 -16.29 12.52 -22.63
N SER A 11 -16.28 12.21 -23.93
CA SER A 11 -16.89 10.97 -24.44
C SER A 11 -16.04 9.72 -24.19
N LEU A 12 -14.72 9.89 -24.00
CA LEU A 12 -13.79 8.80 -23.73
C LEU A 12 -13.83 8.32 -22.26
N THR A 13 -14.31 9.14 -21.32
CA THR A 13 -14.40 8.78 -19.90
C THR A 13 -15.74 8.12 -19.52
N SER A 14 -16.69 8.00 -20.46
CA SER A 14 -18.02 7.43 -20.19
C SER A 14 -18.13 5.91 -20.28
N ARG A 15 -17.02 5.18 -20.53
CA ARG A 15 -17.05 3.72 -20.47
C ARG A 15 -16.95 3.25 -19.01
N ARG A 16 -18.12 3.10 -18.37
CA ARG A 16 -18.22 2.40 -17.07
C ARG A 16 -17.59 1.01 -17.20
N PRO A 17 -16.72 0.57 -16.27
CA PRO A 17 -16.37 -0.84 -16.17
C PRO A 17 -17.64 -1.63 -15.81
N THR A 18 -17.88 -2.70 -16.56
CA THR A 18 -18.95 -3.67 -16.27
C THR A 18 -18.74 -4.24 -14.87
N SER A 19 -19.80 -4.17 -14.06
CA SER A 19 -19.92 -4.85 -12.77
C SER A 19 -19.40 -6.29 -12.88
N TYR A 20 -18.35 -6.61 -12.14
CA TYR A 20 -17.88 -7.99 -11.98
C TYR A 20 -18.89 -8.70 -11.10
N ASN A 21 -19.74 -9.53 -11.70
CA ASN A 21 -20.64 -10.41 -10.96
C ASN A 21 -19.80 -11.46 -10.24
N SER A 22 -19.49 -11.21 -8.97
CA SER A 22 -19.04 -12.24 -8.05
C SER A 22 -20.19 -13.22 -7.82
N GLU A 23 -20.10 -14.41 -8.40
CA GLU A 23 -20.95 -15.53 -8.03
C GLU A 23 -20.83 -15.76 -6.51
N PRO A 24 -21.93 -15.82 -5.75
CA PRO A 24 -21.85 -16.21 -4.36
C PRO A 24 -21.59 -17.73 -4.31
N ASN A 25 -21.11 -18.24 -3.17
CA ASN A 25 -21.24 -19.65 -2.72
C ASN A 25 -19.98 -20.54 -2.65
N GLY A 26 -18.76 -20.02 -2.73
CA GLY A 26 -17.56 -20.83 -2.42
C GLY A 26 -17.46 -21.26 -0.95
N LEU A 27 -17.84 -20.35 -0.03
CA LEU A 27 -17.73 -20.56 1.41
C LEU A 27 -18.79 -21.56 1.94
N TYR A 28 -20.00 -21.54 1.39
CA TYR A 28 -21.09 -22.46 1.77
C TYR A 28 -20.77 -23.90 1.37
N ALA A 29 -20.17 -24.11 0.21
CA ALA A 29 -19.73 -25.43 -0.22
C ALA A 29 -18.67 -26.01 0.74
N PHE A 30 -17.74 -25.19 1.21
CA PHE A 30 -16.71 -25.61 2.16
C PHE A 30 -17.29 -25.91 3.56
N VAL A 31 -18.20 -25.07 4.06
CA VAL A 31 -18.88 -25.30 5.35
C VAL A 31 -19.69 -26.60 5.32
N LEU A 32 -20.44 -26.85 4.25
CA LEU A 32 -21.19 -28.10 4.08
C LEU A 32 -20.26 -29.32 3.96
N PHE A 33 -19.11 -29.19 3.31
CA PHE A 33 -18.11 -30.25 3.22
C PHE A 33 -17.53 -30.64 4.60
N VAL A 34 -17.17 -29.64 5.42
CA VAL A 34 -16.63 -29.87 6.77
C VAL A 34 -17.69 -30.46 7.72
N VAL A 35 -18.94 -29.98 7.65
CA VAL A 35 -20.05 -30.53 8.44
C VAL A 35 -20.34 -31.99 8.05
N ASN A 36 -20.32 -32.31 6.75
CA ASN A 36 -20.60 -33.67 6.27
C ASN A 36 -19.48 -34.66 6.67
N ILE A 37 -18.20 -34.27 6.58
CA ILE A 37 -17.09 -35.09 7.06
C ILE A 37 -17.19 -35.35 8.57
N SER A 38 -17.55 -34.32 9.35
CA SER A 38 -17.70 -34.46 10.81
C SER A 38 -18.83 -35.44 11.18
N ALA A 39 -19.95 -35.39 10.47
CA ALA A 39 -21.06 -36.31 10.68
C ALA A 39 -20.73 -37.76 10.30
N LYS A 40 -19.92 -37.96 9.24
CA LYS A 40 -19.49 -39.29 8.78
C LYS A 40 -18.54 -39.96 9.79
N LEU A 41 -17.61 -39.21 10.37
CA LEU A 41 -16.63 -39.72 11.33
C LEU A 41 -17.24 -40.11 12.69
N LEU A 42 -18.39 -39.53 13.06
CA LEU A 42 -19.10 -39.84 14.30
C LEU A 42 -19.97 -41.11 14.19
N SER A 43 -20.32 -41.54 12.97
CA SER A 43 -21.16 -42.71 12.71
C SER A 43 -20.40 -44.04 12.80
N GLU A 44 -19.07 -44.04 12.74
CA GLU A 44 -18.26 -45.25 12.58
C GLU A 44 -17.57 -45.72 13.88
N SER A 45 -17.63 -44.94 14.97
CA SER A 45 -16.90 -45.25 16.22
C SER A 45 -17.77 -45.74 17.38
N THR A 46 -18.79 -46.56 17.12
CA THR A 46 -19.57 -47.22 18.19
C THR A 46 -19.59 -48.74 18.00
N THR A 47 -18.53 -49.42 18.45
CA THR A 47 -18.60 -50.83 18.87
C THR A 47 -17.32 -51.26 19.60
N MET A 48 -17.53 -51.90 20.77
CA MET A 48 -16.58 -52.62 21.67
C MET A 48 -16.00 -51.90 22.90
N ALA A 49 -16.86 -51.86 23.93
CA ALA A 49 -16.64 -52.31 25.32
C ALA A 49 -15.21 -52.28 25.93
N LEU A 50 -14.96 -51.35 26.87
CA LEU A 50 -14.12 -51.55 28.07
C LEU A 50 -14.65 -50.65 29.23
N PRO A 51 -14.46 -51.06 30.50
CA PRO A 51 -15.24 -50.59 31.66
C PRO A 51 -14.95 -49.14 32.12
N VAL A 52 -16.03 -48.54 32.63
CA VAL A 52 -16.16 -47.19 33.18
C VAL A 52 -15.33 -46.99 34.44
N SER A 53 -14.19 -46.30 34.32
CA SER A 53 -13.66 -45.37 35.32
C SER A 53 -12.47 -44.63 34.72
N GLN A 54 -12.35 -43.31 34.98
CA GLN A 54 -11.17 -42.48 34.67
C GLN A 54 -10.97 -41.99 33.23
N VAL A 55 -11.97 -41.31 32.65
CA VAL A 55 -11.73 -40.25 31.64
C VAL A 55 -12.73 -39.12 31.90
N GLU A 56 -12.30 -38.09 32.64
CA GLU A 56 -13.04 -36.84 32.76
C GLU A 56 -13.20 -36.23 31.35
N ARG A 57 -14.44 -35.95 30.94
CA ARG A 57 -14.80 -35.52 29.58
C ARG A 57 -14.34 -34.09 29.34
N PRO A 58 -13.38 -33.78 28.43
CA PRO A 58 -13.01 -32.40 28.18
C PRO A 58 -13.69 -31.84 26.92
N PHE A 59 -14.91 -32.27 26.56
CA PHE A 59 -15.61 -31.68 25.41
C PHE A 59 -17.10 -31.49 25.70
N SER A 60 -17.39 -30.49 26.54
CA SER A 60 -18.74 -29.93 26.71
C SER A 60 -19.20 -29.26 25.41
N ILE A 61 -20.46 -29.45 25.02
CA ILE A 61 -21.10 -28.84 23.82
C ILE A 61 -20.86 -27.32 23.77
N GLY A 62 -20.71 -26.67 24.93
CA GLY A 62 -20.36 -25.26 25.04
C GLY A 62 -19.02 -24.90 24.42
N SER A 63 -18.03 -25.80 24.39
CA SER A 63 -16.71 -25.56 23.79
C SER A 63 -16.77 -25.42 22.27
N ALA A 64 -17.50 -26.31 21.58
CA ALA A 64 -17.70 -26.21 20.14
C ALA A 64 -18.49 -24.94 19.77
N PHE A 65 -19.49 -24.58 20.59
CA PHE A 65 -20.25 -23.33 20.42
C PHE A 65 -19.36 -22.10 20.65
N PHE A 66 -18.48 -22.14 21.65
CA PHE A 66 -17.55 -21.06 21.93
C PHE A 66 -16.55 -20.87 20.79
N VAL A 67 -16.00 -21.96 20.24
CA VAL A 67 -15.11 -21.89 19.08
C VAL A 67 -15.85 -21.34 17.85
N MET A 68 -17.07 -21.78 17.59
CA MET A 68 -17.86 -21.29 16.46
C MET A 68 -18.24 -19.81 16.61
N VAL A 69 -18.69 -19.39 17.79
CA VAL A 69 -19.00 -17.98 18.09
C VAL A 69 -17.74 -17.12 18.04
N PHE A 70 -16.61 -17.62 18.55
CA PHE A 70 -15.33 -16.92 18.52
C PHE A 70 -14.82 -16.74 17.09
N VAL A 71 -14.92 -17.78 16.25
CA VAL A 71 -14.58 -17.70 14.83
C VAL A 71 -15.50 -16.73 14.10
N ALA A 72 -16.82 -16.81 14.32
CA ALA A 72 -17.79 -15.90 13.70
C ALA A 72 -17.59 -14.44 14.13
N ALA A 73 -17.29 -14.19 15.41
CA ALA A 73 -17.05 -12.84 15.94
C ALA A 73 -15.75 -12.22 15.41
N ASN A 74 -14.77 -13.04 15.02
CA ASN A 74 -13.50 -12.57 14.47
C ASN A 74 -13.44 -12.64 12.93
N LEU A 75 -14.48 -13.13 12.26
CA LEU A 75 -14.55 -13.21 10.80
C LEU A 75 -14.90 -11.84 10.21
N HIS A 76 -13.96 -10.89 10.26
CA HIS A 76 -14.07 -9.69 9.44
C HIS A 76 -13.71 -10.09 8.01
N ALA A 77 -14.73 -10.23 7.16
CA ALA A 77 -14.53 -10.25 5.72
C ALA A 77 -13.98 -8.86 5.35
N SER A 78 -12.67 -8.77 5.09
CA SER A 78 -12.10 -7.64 4.39
C SER A 78 -12.62 -7.69 2.96
N ASP A 79 -13.74 -7.03 2.71
CA ASP A 79 -14.16 -6.68 1.37
C ASP A 79 -13.15 -5.64 0.85
N ASP A 80 -12.03 -6.13 0.30
CA ASP A 80 -11.00 -5.31 -0.34
C ASP A 80 -11.47 -4.88 -1.75
N SER A 81 -12.74 -4.46 -1.84
CA SER A 81 -13.23 -3.66 -2.96
C SER A 81 -12.81 -2.21 -2.71
N SER A 82 -11.50 -1.98 -2.67
CA SER A 82 -10.92 -0.63 -2.80
C SER A 82 -11.30 -0.11 -4.18
N SER A 83 -12.48 0.49 -4.27
CA SER A 83 -12.85 1.34 -5.40
C SER A 83 -11.70 2.33 -5.58
N GLY A 84 -11.20 2.49 -6.81
CA GLY A 84 -9.96 3.25 -7.05
C GLY A 84 -9.97 4.69 -6.52
N GLU A 85 -11.12 5.18 -6.04
CA GLU A 85 -11.32 6.45 -5.34
C GLU A 85 -10.47 6.60 -4.06
N ASP A 86 -10.06 5.52 -3.41
CA ASP A 86 -9.22 5.56 -2.20
C ASP A 86 -7.71 5.64 -2.48
N LEU A 87 -7.29 5.49 -3.73
CA LEU A 87 -5.87 5.62 -4.08
C LEU A 87 -5.46 7.09 -4.02
N TRP A 88 -4.44 7.39 -3.21
CA TRP A 88 -3.91 8.76 -3.02
C TRP A 88 -3.57 9.46 -4.34
N SER A 89 -3.15 8.71 -5.37
CA SER A 89 -2.78 9.21 -6.69
C SER A 89 -3.98 9.53 -7.59
N LEU A 90 -5.17 9.03 -7.26
CA LEU A 90 -6.42 9.26 -7.99
C LEU A 90 -7.32 10.33 -7.35
N GLN A 91 -6.86 10.93 -6.25
CA GLN A 91 -7.56 12.05 -5.62
C GLN A 91 -7.42 13.33 -6.46
N PRO A 92 -8.46 14.17 -6.51
CA PRO A 92 -8.42 15.42 -7.26
C PRO A 92 -7.35 16.36 -6.69
N LEU A 93 -6.58 17.00 -7.58
CA LEU A 93 -5.57 17.99 -7.21
C LEU A 93 -6.24 19.21 -6.57
N ARG A 94 -5.82 19.55 -5.35
CA ARG A 94 -6.21 20.80 -4.68
C ARG A 94 -5.17 21.87 -4.96
N GLN A 95 -5.61 23.07 -5.34
CA GLN A 95 -4.72 24.21 -5.43
C GLN A 95 -4.39 24.71 -4.02
N VAL A 96 -3.11 24.72 -3.68
CA VAL A 96 -2.59 25.26 -2.42
C VAL A 96 -1.59 26.37 -2.72
N SER A 97 -1.72 27.48 -2.01
CA SER A 97 -0.73 28.57 -2.06
C SER A 97 0.49 28.19 -1.23
N PRO A 98 1.73 28.39 -1.72
CA PRO A 98 2.92 28.17 -0.91
C PRO A 98 2.92 29.04 0.36
N PRO A 99 3.43 28.53 1.49
CA PRO A 99 3.55 29.31 2.71
C PRO A 99 4.60 30.41 2.55
N ALA A 100 4.41 31.53 3.24
CA ALA A 100 5.45 32.54 3.39
C ALA A 100 6.54 31.99 4.33
N VAL A 101 7.80 32.10 3.90
CA VAL A 101 8.97 31.70 4.68
C VAL A 101 9.85 32.93 4.92
N THR A 102 10.59 32.92 6.03
CA THR A 102 11.47 34.02 6.40
C THR A 102 12.79 33.95 5.64
N ASP A 103 13.34 32.73 5.48
CA ASP A 103 14.58 32.48 4.76
C ASP A 103 14.30 31.88 3.37
N SER A 104 14.54 32.67 2.34
CA SER A 104 14.36 32.28 0.94
C SER A 104 15.68 31.88 0.26
N SER A 105 16.76 31.67 1.01
CA SER A 105 18.08 31.37 0.42
C SER A 105 18.25 29.91 -0.03
N TRP A 106 17.56 28.98 0.63
CA TRP A 106 17.61 27.54 0.34
C TRP A 106 16.54 27.05 -0.65
N PRO A 107 15.28 27.51 -0.60
CA PRO A 107 14.23 27.05 -1.51
C PRO A 107 14.53 27.42 -2.97
N ILE A 108 14.61 26.42 -3.86
CA ILE A 108 14.83 26.63 -5.30
C ILE A 108 13.49 26.61 -6.03
N SER A 109 12.60 25.71 -5.61
CA SER A 109 11.26 25.53 -6.17
C SER A 109 10.17 25.99 -5.19
N PRO A 110 8.95 26.29 -5.67
CA PRO A 110 7.83 26.61 -4.79
C PRO A 110 7.45 25.48 -3.82
N VAL A 111 7.81 24.23 -4.12
CA VAL A 111 7.56 23.07 -3.25
C VAL A 111 8.48 23.09 -2.03
N ASP A 112 9.72 23.57 -2.21
CA ASP A 112 10.71 23.66 -1.13
C ASP A 112 10.28 24.63 -0.03
N LEU A 113 9.40 25.59 -0.34
CA LEU A 113 8.81 26.50 0.64
C LEU A 113 8.00 25.76 1.71
N PHE A 114 7.33 24.66 1.35
CA PHE A 114 6.61 23.84 2.33
C PHE A 114 7.59 23.18 3.31
N VAL A 115 8.73 22.69 2.82
CA VAL A 115 9.78 22.08 3.64
C VAL A 115 10.44 23.13 4.53
N GLN A 116 10.79 24.28 3.96
CA GLN A 116 11.39 25.41 4.70
C GLN A 116 10.46 25.91 5.80
N SER A 117 9.15 26.02 5.53
CA SER A 117 8.17 26.42 6.56
C SER A 117 8.17 25.45 7.76
N LYS A 118 8.44 24.16 7.52
CA LYS A 118 8.54 23.14 8.57
C LYS A 118 9.87 23.22 9.31
N PHE A 119 10.97 23.51 8.62
CA PHE A 119 12.26 23.78 9.28
C PHE A 119 12.17 25.00 10.20
N GLU A 120 11.55 26.09 9.75
CA GLU A 120 11.34 27.30 10.57
C GLU A 120 10.47 27.02 11.81
N GLN A 121 9.35 26.30 11.63
CA GLN A 121 8.50 25.87 12.75
C GLN A 121 9.26 25.00 13.77
N ALA A 122 10.17 24.16 13.29
CA ALA A 122 10.97 23.29 14.13
C ALA A 122 12.29 23.93 14.60
N ALA A 123 12.54 25.19 14.29
CA ALA A 123 13.80 25.90 14.55
C ALA A 123 15.06 25.14 14.06
N MET A 124 14.92 24.38 12.97
CA MET A 124 16.00 23.64 12.32
C MET A 124 16.48 24.37 11.07
N ARG A 125 17.71 24.06 10.63
CA ARG A 125 18.27 24.57 9.38
C ARG A 125 18.50 23.43 8.40
N PRO A 126 18.30 23.66 7.09
CA PRO A 126 18.61 22.68 6.07
C PRO A 126 20.12 22.39 6.05
N SER A 127 20.47 21.15 5.69
CA SER A 127 21.86 20.75 5.53
C SER A 127 22.51 21.50 4.37
N PRO A 128 23.82 21.80 4.47
CA PRO A 128 24.54 22.43 3.38
C PRO A 128 24.55 21.51 2.13
N PRO A 129 24.63 22.10 0.92
CA PRO A 129 24.79 21.33 -0.31
C PRO A 129 25.99 20.40 -0.24
N VAL A 130 25.86 19.22 -0.82
CA VAL A 130 26.93 18.23 -0.85
C VAL A 130 27.91 18.55 -1.99
N ASP A 131 29.19 18.19 -1.83
CA ASP A 131 30.19 18.33 -2.88
C ASP A 131 29.83 17.52 -4.15
N ARG A 132 30.18 18.05 -5.33
CA ARG A 132 29.82 17.48 -6.64
C ARG A 132 30.28 16.03 -6.79
N ILE A 133 31.48 15.70 -6.33
CA ILE A 133 32.01 14.32 -6.42
C ILE A 133 31.19 13.37 -5.55
N THR A 134 30.79 13.84 -4.37
CA THR A 134 29.98 13.04 -3.45
C THR A 134 28.57 12.82 -3.99
N LEU A 135 28.00 13.83 -4.64
CA LEU A 135 26.70 13.73 -5.32
C LEU A 135 26.76 12.68 -6.43
N LEU A 136 27.74 12.78 -7.34
CA LEU A 136 27.93 11.83 -8.43
C LEU A 136 28.04 10.41 -7.89
N ARG A 137 28.88 10.19 -6.88
CA ARG A 137 29.06 8.84 -6.30
C ARG A 137 27.75 8.27 -5.78
N ARG A 138 26.93 9.06 -5.07
CA ARG A 138 25.63 8.61 -4.55
C ARG A 138 24.67 8.28 -5.68
N LEU A 139 24.55 9.18 -6.65
CA LEU A 139 23.67 8.99 -7.80
C LEU A 139 24.02 7.74 -8.60
N THR A 140 25.30 7.52 -8.91
CA THR A 140 25.76 6.33 -9.64
C THR A 140 25.50 5.06 -8.82
N PHE A 141 25.73 5.09 -7.51
CA PHE A 141 25.41 3.94 -6.66
C PHE A 141 23.91 3.65 -6.60
N ASP A 142 23.08 4.67 -6.44
CA ASP A 142 21.63 4.51 -6.30
C ASP A 142 20.98 4.02 -7.60
N LEU A 143 21.47 4.52 -8.75
CA LEU A 143 20.89 4.19 -10.06
C LEU A 143 21.43 2.89 -10.66
N ILE A 144 22.75 2.65 -10.58
CA ILE A 144 23.40 1.51 -11.25
C ILE A 144 24.15 0.57 -10.31
N GLY A 145 24.26 0.89 -9.02
CA GLY A 145 24.90 0.03 -8.02
C GLY A 145 26.43 -0.03 -8.11
N GLN A 146 27.06 0.85 -8.90
CA GLN A 146 28.50 0.86 -9.13
C GLN A 146 29.09 2.25 -8.84
N PRO A 147 30.35 2.34 -8.39
CA PRO A 147 31.02 3.63 -8.27
C PRO A 147 31.32 4.22 -9.67
N PRO A 148 31.34 5.56 -9.81
CA PRO A 148 31.70 6.21 -11.07
C PRO A 148 33.17 5.95 -11.42
N THR A 149 33.46 5.85 -12.71
CA THR A 149 34.84 5.71 -13.18
C THR A 149 35.60 7.04 -13.07
N PRO A 150 36.96 7.02 -13.04
CA PRO A 150 37.75 8.24 -13.00
C PRO A 150 37.49 9.17 -14.19
N LYS A 151 37.24 8.59 -15.37
CA LYS A 151 36.91 9.35 -16.58
C LYS A 151 35.57 10.06 -16.44
N GLU A 152 34.52 9.35 -16.04
CA GLU A 152 33.19 9.95 -15.84
C GLU A 152 33.21 11.05 -14.77
N THR A 153 33.99 10.87 -13.71
CA THR A 153 34.17 11.90 -12.68
C THR A 153 34.84 13.14 -13.25
N ALA A 154 35.88 12.98 -14.07
CA ALA A 154 36.55 14.10 -14.73
C ALA A 154 35.63 14.81 -15.73
N ASP A 155 34.89 14.04 -16.53
CA ASP A 155 33.93 14.59 -17.51
C ASP A 155 32.83 15.39 -16.80
N TYR A 156 32.29 14.88 -15.68
CA TYR A 156 31.29 15.57 -14.86
C TYR A 156 31.82 16.85 -14.22
N LEU A 157 33.06 16.83 -13.72
CA LEU A 157 33.68 18.04 -13.12
C LEU A 157 33.96 19.14 -14.14
N HIS A 158 34.14 18.79 -15.42
CA HIS A 158 34.36 19.75 -16.50
C HIS A 158 33.08 20.17 -17.24
N ASP A 159 31.92 19.57 -16.94
CA ASP A 159 30.65 19.95 -17.56
C ASP A 159 30.15 21.30 -17.01
N PRO A 160 30.01 22.35 -17.84
CA PRO A 160 29.49 23.64 -17.42
C PRO A 160 27.95 23.69 -17.30
N SER A 161 27.24 22.60 -17.57
CA SER A 161 25.78 22.61 -17.60
C SER A 161 25.17 22.97 -16.23
N PRO A 162 24.06 23.76 -16.17
CA PRO A 162 23.38 24.07 -14.91
C PRO A 162 22.89 22.82 -14.17
N ALA A 163 22.51 21.79 -14.93
CA ALA A 163 22.06 20.50 -14.40
C ALA A 163 23.17 19.73 -13.67
N ALA A 164 24.44 19.98 -13.99
CA ALA A 164 25.57 19.41 -13.25
C ALA A 164 25.84 20.13 -11.91
N ASN A 165 25.24 21.30 -11.68
CA ASN A 165 25.54 22.21 -10.57
C ASN A 165 24.37 22.47 -9.61
N SER A 166 23.25 21.78 -9.81
CA SER A 166 22.00 21.94 -9.02
C SER A 166 21.87 20.89 -7.94
#